data_AF-A0A5M6D181-F1
#
_entry.id   AF-A0A5M6D181-F1
#
_cell.length_a   1.000
_cell.length_b   1.000
_cell.length_c   1.000
_cell.angle_alpha   90.00
_cell.angle_beta   90.00
_cell.angle_gamma   90.00
#
_symmetry.space_group_name_H-M   'P 1'
#
loop_
_entity.id
_entity.type
_entity.pdbx_description
1 polymer ?
#
loop_
_entity_poly.entity_id
_entity_poly.type
_entity_poly.pdbx_seq_one_letter_code
_entity_poly.pdbx_strand_id
1 'polypeptide(L)'
;METSLNKTAAIFSPNLTSTFLGEIKQTLLLFDVVAIPITNVFTEKFNSIPSEYQSHFNDNLDYLEETGLIFKSVRGMDTKFEPGTNPIVIDSEIGLERHVASQNDYATYADGIARVHAFALNHEDIDHDFHCVPIVKNPKLPSNFYSTERGIILNVLLHNIPIPNEQTPLEAILDFKNDKDNIGRIAALRKWANKTAKLNLPPAELKDEIDDLLYRYRKSLEIHKIKYSNGILQSLVVGSAELFENIIKLKFSNIAKNLFSMHDARADLMLAELNSPGNELAYIYSTQEKFHLA
;
A
#
# COMPACT_ATOMS: atom_id res chain seq x y z
N MET A 1 -11.77 -20.17 10.61
CA MET A 1 -12.92 -19.57 9.91
C MET A 1 -12.50 -18.14 9.62
N GLU A 2 -11.90 -17.85 8.45
CA GLU A 2 -11.39 -16.51 8.15
C GLU A 2 -12.58 -15.56 7.97
N THR A 3 -12.90 -14.84 9.04
CA THR A 3 -13.75 -13.66 9.01
C THR A 3 -13.14 -12.67 8.03
N SER A 4 -13.97 -12.09 7.16
CA SER A 4 -13.59 -10.97 6.32
C SER A 4 -13.32 -9.75 7.21
N LEU A 5 -12.17 -9.70 7.86
CA LEU A 5 -11.69 -8.52 8.57
C LEU A 5 -11.41 -7.44 7.53
N ASN A 6 -12.26 -6.40 7.53
CA ASN A 6 -12.24 -5.34 6.53
C ASN A 6 -11.02 -4.42 6.67
N LYS A 7 -10.37 -4.40 7.85
CA LYS A 7 -9.18 -3.59 8.12
C LYS A 7 -7.92 -4.43 8.27
N THR A 8 -6.81 -3.81 7.91
CA THR A 8 -5.46 -4.36 8.00
C THR A 8 -4.57 -3.37 8.73
N ALA A 9 -3.82 -3.88 9.71
CA ALA A 9 -2.82 -3.11 10.43
C ALA A 9 -1.44 -3.59 10.01
N ALA A 10 -0.58 -2.69 9.53
CA ALA A 10 0.83 -3.02 9.33
C ALA A 10 1.57 -2.88 10.66
N ILE A 11 2.37 -3.86 11.04
CA ILE A 11 3.32 -3.69 12.14
C ILE A 11 4.66 -3.35 11.54
N PHE A 12 5.11 -2.14 11.84
CA PHE A 12 6.26 -1.53 11.22
C PHE A 12 7.25 -1.11 12.29
N SER A 13 8.46 -1.66 12.24
CA SER A 13 9.55 -1.20 13.09
C SER A 13 10.37 -0.13 12.34
N PRO A 14 10.38 1.13 12.80
CA PRO A 14 11.03 2.21 12.10
C PRO A 14 12.53 2.02 11.97
N ASN A 15 13.06 2.30 10.78
CA ASN A 15 14.41 2.82 10.71
C ASN A 15 14.32 4.25 11.21
N LEU A 16 14.95 4.55 12.35
CA LEU A 16 14.98 5.87 12.98
C LEU A 16 15.84 6.83 12.15
N THR A 17 15.41 7.10 10.93
CA THR A 17 16.08 7.87 9.89
C THR A 17 15.18 8.98 9.38
N SER A 18 15.73 9.92 8.60
CA SER A 18 15.02 11.02 7.92
C SER A 18 14.08 10.57 6.78
N THR A 19 13.65 9.32 6.77
CA THR A 19 12.69 8.78 5.81
C THR A 19 11.50 8.15 6.51
N PHE A 20 11.50 8.13 7.85
CA PHE A 20 10.52 7.47 8.68
C PHE A 20 9.09 7.88 8.34
N LEU A 21 8.84 9.19 8.23
CA LEU A 21 7.51 9.69 7.96
C LEU A 21 7.03 9.30 6.55
N GLY A 22 7.95 9.27 5.58
CA GLY A 22 7.67 8.73 4.25
C GLY A 22 7.30 7.25 4.27
N GLU A 23 8.02 6.43 5.05
CA GLU A 23 7.74 4.99 5.19
C GLU A 23 6.38 4.73 5.87
N ILE A 24 6.00 5.56 6.87
CA ILE A 24 4.65 5.53 7.44
C ILE A 24 3.61 5.84 6.38
N LYS A 25 3.80 6.92 5.61
CA LYS A 25 2.85 7.33 4.56
C LYS A 25 2.70 6.26 3.49
N GLN A 26 3.81 5.66 3.06
CA GLN A 26 3.82 4.51 2.15
C GLN A 26 2.99 3.35 2.72
N THR A 27 3.19 3.04 4.00
CA THR A 27 2.47 1.97 4.68
C THR A 27 0.97 2.29 4.76
N LEU A 28 0.61 3.52 5.12
CA LEU A 28 -0.78 3.98 5.17
C LEU A 28 -1.47 3.96 3.80
N LEU A 29 -0.74 4.06 2.69
CA LEU A 29 -1.33 3.90 1.35
C LEU A 29 -1.89 2.48 1.12
N LEU A 30 -1.33 1.45 1.77
CA LEU A 30 -1.77 0.06 1.60
C LEU A 30 -2.64 -0.44 2.77
N PHE A 31 -2.28 -0.04 3.99
CA PHE A 31 -2.89 -0.49 5.24
C PHE A 31 -3.86 0.54 5.81
N ASP A 32 -4.78 0.10 6.64
CA ASP A 32 -5.77 0.97 7.27
C ASP A 32 -5.20 1.68 8.50
N VAL A 33 -4.30 1.00 9.22
CA VAL A 33 -3.64 1.50 10.43
C VAL A 33 -2.20 0.99 10.47
N VAL A 34 -1.31 1.68 11.20
CA VAL A 34 0.07 1.24 11.44
C VAL A 34 0.33 1.06 12.94
N ALA A 35 0.84 -0.09 13.33
CA ALA A 35 1.32 -0.37 14.68
C ALA A 35 2.83 -0.15 14.75
N ILE A 36 3.29 0.59 15.74
CA ILE A 36 4.72 0.78 16.01
C ILE A 36 5.08 -0.01 17.28
N PRO A 37 5.98 -1.00 17.20
CA PRO A 37 6.42 -1.73 18.38
C PRO A 37 7.34 -0.86 19.22
N ILE A 38 6.91 -0.51 20.43
CA ILE A 38 7.72 0.25 21.38
C ILE A 38 8.36 -0.74 22.35
N THR A 39 9.66 -0.99 22.18
CA THR A 39 10.45 -1.87 23.05
C THR A 39 11.57 -1.08 23.73
N ASN A 40 12.18 -1.66 24.77
CA ASN A 40 13.33 -1.04 25.44
C ASN A 40 14.48 -0.75 24.46
N VAL A 41 14.77 -1.68 23.54
CA VAL A 41 15.80 -1.51 22.51
C VAL A 41 15.44 -0.38 21.55
N PHE A 42 14.17 -0.26 21.17
CA PHE A 42 13.69 0.87 20.38
C PHE A 42 13.93 2.19 21.14
N THR A 43 13.54 2.27 22.41
CA THR A 43 13.71 3.46 23.25
C THR A 43 15.18 3.84 23.42
N GLU A 44 16.07 2.88 23.69
CA GLU A 44 17.51 3.11 23.80
C GLU A 44 18.08 3.69 22.49
N LYS A 45 17.69 3.11 21.36
CA LYS A 45 18.15 3.60 20.05
C LYS A 45 17.55 4.96 19.70
N PHE A 46 16.29 5.19 20.02
CA PHE A 46 15.64 6.49 19.86
C PHE A 46 16.35 7.58 20.68
N ASN A 47 16.69 7.29 21.93
CA ASN A 47 17.42 8.22 22.78
C ASN A 47 18.85 8.50 22.29
N SER A 48 19.41 7.65 21.42
CA SER A 48 20.75 7.82 20.85
C SER A 48 20.81 8.76 19.63
N ILE A 49 19.67 9.11 19.02
CA ILE A 49 19.63 10.03 17.87
C ILE A 49 19.62 11.50 18.36
N PRO A 50 20.03 12.49 17.55
CA PRO A 50 20.02 13.90 17.97
C PRO A 50 18.60 14.40 18.33
N SER A 51 18.50 15.28 19.32
CA SER A 51 17.21 15.74 19.89
C SER A 51 16.29 16.45 18.88
N GLU A 52 16.86 17.10 17.86
CA GLU A 52 16.10 17.71 16.77
C GLU A 52 15.27 16.69 15.99
N TYR A 53 15.82 15.49 15.74
CA TYR A 53 15.10 14.39 15.09
C TYR A 53 14.10 13.74 16.05
N GLN A 54 14.41 13.69 17.35
CA GLN A 54 13.48 13.16 18.37
C GLN A 54 12.22 14.02 18.48
N SER A 55 12.36 15.35 18.54
CA SER A 55 11.22 16.26 18.63
C SER A 55 10.32 16.12 17.40
N HIS A 56 10.92 16.18 16.20
CA HIS A 56 10.19 16.00 14.95
C HIS A 56 9.48 14.64 14.90
N PHE A 57 10.13 13.57 15.38
CA PHE A 57 9.54 12.24 15.45
C PHE A 57 8.32 12.19 16.39
N ASN A 58 8.45 12.74 17.60
CA ASN A 58 7.38 12.73 18.61
C ASN A 58 6.17 13.56 18.16
N ASP A 59 6.39 14.77 17.64
CA ASP A 59 5.30 15.64 17.20
C ASP A 59 4.45 14.99 16.09
N ASN A 60 5.10 14.30 15.15
CA ASN A 60 4.41 13.57 14.09
C ASN A 60 3.69 12.33 14.63
N LEU A 61 4.29 11.60 15.57
CA LEU A 61 3.66 10.43 16.17
C LEU A 61 2.42 10.78 16.98
N ASP A 62 2.50 11.80 17.81
CA ASP A 62 1.38 12.20 18.66
C ASP A 62 0.18 12.59 17.80
N TYR A 63 0.40 13.36 16.72
CA TYR A 63 -0.64 13.67 15.73
C TYR A 63 -1.21 12.41 15.04
N LEU A 64 -0.35 11.47 14.64
CA LEU A 64 -0.78 10.23 13.98
C LEU A 64 -1.53 9.27 14.93
N GLU A 65 -1.19 9.30 16.22
CA GLU A 65 -1.91 8.57 17.28
C GLU A 65 -3.26 9.22 17.59
N GLU A 66 -3.33 10.54 17.69
CA GLU A 66 -4.58 11.29 17.89
C GLU A 66 -5.59 11.06 16.76
N THR A 67 -5.10 10.93 15.52
CA THR A 67 -5.94 10.60 14.35
C THR A 67 -6.35 9.12 14.29
N GLY A 68 -5.80 8.26 15.16
CA GLY A 68 -6.06 6.82 15.18
C GLY A 68 -5.47 6.06 13.99
N LEU A 69 -4.57 6.69 13.22
CA LEU A 69 -3.88 6.07 12.08
C LEU A 69 -2.67 5.27 12.53
N ILE A 70 -2.15 5.58 13.71
CA ILE A 70 -1.07 4.84 14.37
C ILE A 70 -1.47 4.44 15.78
N PHE A 71 -0.95 3.31 16.25
CA PHE A 71 -0.94 2.98 17.66
C PHE A 71 0.39 2.35 18.09
N LYS A 72 0.76 2.59 19.34
CA LYS A 72 1.90 1.93 19.99
C LYS A 72 1.50 0.51 20.35
N SER A 73 2.19 -0.48 19.81
CA SER A 73 2.04 -1.88 20.25
C SER A 73 3.04 -2.16 21.36
N VAL A 74 2.52 -2.48 22.54
CA VAL A 74 3.30 -2.86 23.74
C VAL A 74 3.11 -4.35 24.02
N ARG A 75 2.75 -5.13 23.00
CA ARG A 75 2.40 -6.55 23.12
C ARG A 75 3.64 -7.43 22.97
N GLY A 76 3.80 -8.40 23.87
CA GLY A 76 4.95 -9.32 23.90
C GLY A 76 4.63 -10.55 24.75
N MET A 77 5.59 -11.05 25.52
CA MET A 77 5.48 -12.29 26.31
C MET A 77 4.32 -12.32 27.34
N ASP A 78 3.81 -11.16 27.77
CA ASP A 78 2.71 -11.06 28.75
C ASP A 78 1.31 -11.08 28.12
N THR A 79 1.21 -11.28 26.81
CA THR A 79 -0.07 -11.31 26.08
C THR A 79 -0.91 -12.51 26.51
N LYS A 80 -2.18 -12.26 26.83
CA LYS A 80 -3.16 -13.34 27.03
C LYS A 80 -3.68 -13.77 25.67
N PHE A 81 -3.37 -15.00 25.28
CA PHE A 81 -3.77 -15.57 23.99
C PHE A 81 -5.17 -16.17 24.06
N GLU A 82 -5.88 -16.14 22.93
CA GLU A 82 -7.19 -16.77 22.77
C GLU A 82 -7.15 -18.26 23.14
N PRO A 83 -8.21 -18.78 23.79
CA PRO A 83 -8.36 -20.20 24.04
C PRO A 83 -8.29 -21.02 22.74
N GLY A 84 -7.29 -21.90 22.63
CA GLY A 84 -7.08 -22.76 21.45
C GLY A 84 -5.94 -22.33 20.52
N THR A 85 -5.28 -21.19 20.79
CA THR A 85 -4.02 -20.84 20.13
C THR A 85 -2.98 -21.94 20.37
N ASN A 86 -2.33 -22.42 19.31
CA ASN A 86 -1.42 -23.55 19.38
C ASN A 86 -0.18 -23.22 20.26
N PRO A 87 0.04 -23.93 21.38
CA PRO A 87 1.17 -23.65 22.27
C PRO A 87 2.54 -23.74 21.61
N ILE A 88 2.71 -24.64 20.62
CA ILE A 88 3.97 -24.81 19.89
C ILE A 88 4.29 -23.54 19.08
N VAL A 89 3.27 -22.90 18.52
CA VAL A 89 3.44 -21.66 17.76
C VAL A 89 3.80 -20.51 18.71
N ILE A 90 3.13 -20.41 19.85
CA ILE A 90 3.46 -19.43 20.91
C ILE A 90 4.93 -19.59 21.34
N ASP A 91 5.36 -20.82 21.66
CA ASP A 91 6.74 -21.10 22.06
C ASP A 91 7.75 -20.73 20.97
N SER A 92 7.40 -20.96 19.70
CA SER A 92 8.26 -20.60 18.57
C SER A 92 8.44 -19.08 18.43
N GLU A 93 7.37 -18.30 18.63
CA GLU A 93 7.42 -16.83 18.54
C GLU A 93 8.14 -16.22 19.76
N ILE A 94 7.96 -16.78 20.95
CA ILE A 94 8.76 -16.43 22.14
C ILE A 94 10.24 -16.75 21.90
N GLY A 95 10.54 -17.89 21.27
CA GLY A 95 11.90 -18.29 20.90
C GLY A 95 12.53 -17.30 19.90
N LEU A 96 11.75 -16.83 18.94
CA LEU A 96 12.17 -15.81 17.98
C LEU A 96 12.49 -14.49 18.68
N GLU A 97 11.63 -14.00 19.58
CA GLU A 97 11.86 -12.75 20.32
C GLU A 97 13.22 -12.78 21.03
N ARG A 98 13.51 -13.88 21.74
CA ARG A 98 14.80 -14.09 22.41
C ARG A 98 15.96 -14.15 21.42
N HIS A 99 15.78 -14.86 20.30
CA HIS A 99 16.80 -14.98 19.27
C HIS A 99 17.16 -13.61 18.70
N VAL A 100 16.17 -12.79 18.34
CA VAL A 100 16.41 -11.49 17.73
C VAL A 100 16.91 -10.46 18.74
N ALA A 101 16.46 -10.53 20.00
CA ALA A 101 17.00 -9.71 21.09
C ALA A 101 18.49 -9.98 21.37
N SER A 102 19.00 -11.16 21.01
CA SER A 102 20.42 -11.51 21.14
C SER A 102 21.28 -11.06 19.95
N GLN A 103 20.67 -10.51 18.89
CA GLN A 103 21.39 -10.05 17.70
C GLN A 103 21.88 -8.62 17.87
N ASN A 104 23.13 -8.35 17.46
CA ASN A 104 23.67 -6.97 17.38
C ASN A 104 23.23 -6.22 16.11
N ASP A 105 22.29 -6.76 15.34
CA ASP A 105 21.75 -6.14 14.13
C ASP A 105 20.33 -5.63 14.37
N TYR A 106 20.20 -4.32 14.55
CA TYR A 106 18.90 -3.69 14.81
C TYR A 106 17.87 -3.97 13.72
N ALA A 107 18.27 -4.09 12.45
CA ALA A 107 17.31 -4.35 11.37
C ALA A 107 16.69 -5.75 11.52
N THR A 108 17.51 -6.75 11.87
CA THR A 108 17.03 -8.10 12.17
C THR A 108 16.16 -8.12 13.45
N TYR A 109 16.55 -7.36 14.48
CA TYR A 109 15.74 -7.18 15.69
C TYR A 109 14.36 -6.58 15.39
N ALA A 110 14.34 -5.45 14.69
CA ALA A 110 13.17 -4.71 14.28
C ALA A 110 12.14 -5.59 13.55
N ASP A 111 12.59 -6.36 12.55
CA ASP A 111 11.72 -7.26 11.80
C ASP A 111 11.20 -8.43 12.65
N GLY A 112 12.05 -9.00 13.52
CA GLY A 112 11.63 -10.05 14.43
C GLY A 112 10.56 -9.59 15.41
N ILE A 113 10.73 -8.41 16.00
CA ILE A 113 9.76 -7.80 16.91
C ILE A 113 8.45 -7.48 16.18
N ALA A 114 8.50 -6.90 14.97
CA ALA A 114 7.29 -6.64 14.19
C ALA A 114 6.45 -7.91 13.98
N ARG A 115 7.12 -9.05 13.77
CA ARG A 115 6.48 -10.36 13.62
C ARG A 115 5.87 -10.89 14.92
N VAL A 116 6.62 -10.86 16.02
CA VAL A 116 6.14 -11.30 17.33
C VAL A 116 4.91 -10.49 17.75
N HIS A 117 4.95 -9.16 17.57
CA HIS A 117 3.82 -8.29 17.85
C HIS A 117 2.63 -8.58 16.94
N ALA A 118 2.86 -8.87 15.65
CA ALA A 118 1.76 -9.17 14.72
C ALA A 118 1.09 -10.50 15.08
N PHE A 119 1.89 -11.50 15.45
CA PHE A 119 1.37 -12.76 15.96
C PHE A 119 0.56 -12.54 17.25
N ALA A 120 1.11 -11.80 18.21
CA ALA A 120 0.45 -11.51 19.48
C ALA A 120 -0.90 -10.81 19.28
N LEU A 121 -0.94 -9.74 18.49
CA LEU A 121 -2.16 -8.97 18.23
C LEU A 121 -3.22 -9.76 17.46
N ASN A 122 -2.82 -10.69 16.59
CA ASN A 122 -3.76 -11.53 15.86
C ASN A 122 -4.34 -12.70 16.68
N HIS A 123 -3.76 -13.01 17.84
CA HIS A 123 -4.14 -14.16 18.67
C HIS A 123 -4.39 -13.77 20.13
N GLU A 124 -4.47 -12.47 20.45
CA GLU A 124 -4.80 -12.04 21.80
C GLU A 124 -6.29 -12.23 22.08
N ASP A 125 -6.64 -12.49 23.34
CA ASP A 125 -8.02 -12.66 23.82
C ASP A 125 -8.77 -11.30 23.91
N ILE A 126 -8.64 -10.51 22.84
CA ILE A 126 -9.25 -9.19 22.65
C ILE A 126 -9.65 -9.12 21.18
N ASP A 127 -10.94 -8.87 20.94
CA ASP A 127 -11.47 -8.73 19.59
C ASP A 127 -11.02 -7.39 18.97
N HIS A 128 -10.33 -7.48 17.83
CA HIS A 128 -9.93 -6.34 17.01
C HIS A 128 -10.65 -6.36 15.68
N ASP A 129 -10.97 -5.18 15.14
CA ASP A 129 -11.58 -5.06 13.81
C ASP A 129 -10.55 -5.11 12.66
N PHE A 130 -9.28 -5.40 12.96
CA PHE A 130 -8.18 -5.47 12.02
C PHE A 130 -7.36 -6.75 12.14
N HIS A 131 -6.71 -7.13 11.04
CA HIS A 131 -5.67 -8.17 11.02
C HIS A 131 -4.28 -7.53 10.88
N CYS A 132 -3.36 -7.90 11.77
CA CYS A 132 -1.99 -7.42 11.78
C CYS A 132 -1.09 -8.15 10.79
N VAL A 133 -0.25 -7.42 10.08
CA VAL A 133 0.70 -7.93 9.10
C VAL A 133 2.07 -7.35 9.40
N PRO A 134 3.09 -8.18 9.67
CA PRO A 134 4.42 -7.67 9.93
C PRO A 134 5.08 -7.19 8.63
N ILE A 135 5.60 -5.97 8.65
CA ILE A 135 6.40 -5.43 7.56
C ILE A 135 7.86 -5.78 7.81
N VAL A 136 8.39 -6.70 6.99
CA VAL A 136 9.73 -7.26 7.15
C VAL A 136 10.61 -6.79 6.01
N LYS A 137 11.75 -6.18 6.32
CA LYS A 137 12.68 -5.63 5.30
C LYS A 137 13.92 -6.53 5.08
N ASN A 138 14.23 -7.42 6.02
CA ASN A 138 15.48 -8.16 6.08
C ASN A 138 15.25 -9.68 5.94
N PRO A 139 15.80 -10.32 4.89
CA PRO A 139 15.62 -11.75 4.64
C PRO A 139 16.41 -12.67 5.59
N LYS A 140 17.20 -12.12 6.52
CA LYS A 140 18.05 -12.88 7.45
C LYS A 140 17.27 -13.64 8.54
N LEU A 141 15.96 -13.42 8.65
CA LEU A 141 15.15 -14.17 9.60
C LEU A 141 15.05 -15.65 9.17
N PRO A 142 15.14 -16.61 10.11
CA PRO A 142 15.13 -18.01 9.75
C PRO A 142 13.79 -18.42 9.13
N SER A 143 13.83 -19.35 8.17
CA SER A 143 12.72 -19.62 7.24
C SER A 143 11.51 -20.32 7.86
N ASN A 144 11.70 -21.01 8.98
CA ASN A 144 10.63 -21.57 9.79
C ASN A 144 9.80 -20.48 10.51
N PHE A 145 10.22 -19.22 10.40
CA PHE A 145 9.54 -18.08 10.97
C PHE A 145 9.02 -17.14 9.86
N TYR A 146 8.58 -17.60 8.69
CA TYR A 146 7.99 -16.67 7.72
C TYR A 146 6.56 -16.26 8.10
N SER A 147 6.19 -15.03 7.73
CA SER A 147 4.82 -14.50 7.84
C SER A 147 3.80 -15.40 7.11
N THR A 148 2.50 -15.22 7.38
CA THR A 148 1.45 -15.83 6.56
C THR A 148 1.65 -15.52 5.06
N GLU A 149 1.17 -16.38 4.17
CA GLU A 149 1.22 -16.19 2.70
C GLU A 149 0.70 -14.82 2.29
N ARG A 150 -0.40 -14.39 2.93
CA ARG A 150 -0.96 -13.05 2.75
C ARG A 150 0.00 -11.95 3.17
N GLY A 151 0.73 -12.12 4.27
CA GLY A 151 1.74 -11.17 4.73
C GLY A 151 2.95 -11.07 3.79
N ILE A 152 3.38 -12.19 3.20
CA ILE A 152 4.42 -12.19 2.16
C ILE A 152 3.95 -11.35 0.98
N ILE A 153 2.71 -11.57 0.52
CA ILE A 153 2.16 -10.82 -0.62
C ILE A 153 2.07 -9.33 -0.33
N LEU A 154 1.51 -8.95 0.83
CA LEU A 154 1.36 -7.55 1.19
C LEU A 154 2.73 -6.85 1.34
N ASN A 155 3.76 -7.56 1.82
CA ASN A 155 5.12 -7.05 1.83
C ASN A 155 5.65 -6.79 0.42
N VAL A 156 5.50 -7.74 -0.52
CA VAL A 156 5.95 -7.54 -1.91
C VAL A 156 5.16 -6.42 -2.60
N LEU A 157 3.85 -6.30 -2.32
CA LEU A 157 3.02 -5.20 -2.81
C LEU A 157 3.49 -3.84 -2.27
N LEU A 158 3.81 -3.74 -0.97
CA LEU A 158 4.30 -2.50 -0.36
C LEU A 158 5.56 -1.98 -1.04
N HIS A 159 6.48 -2.87 -1.45
CA HIS A 159 7.69 -2.50 -2.19
C HIS A 159 7.41 -1.84 -3.55
N ASN A 160 6.22 -2.04 -4.11
CA ASN A 160 5.80 -1.43 -5.37
C ASN A 160 5.05 -0.10 -5.18
N ILE A 161 4.68 0.24 -3.94
CA ILE A 161 4.08 1.54 -3.57
C ILE A 161 5.23 2.54 -3.38
N PRO A 162 5.18 3.75 -3.96
CA PRO A 162 6.21 4.76 -3.76
C PRO A 162 6.23 5.25 -2.31
N ILE A 163 7.41 5.63 -1.82
CA ILE A 163 7.57 6.33 -0.54
C ILE A 163 7.27 7.81 -0.77
N PRO A 164 6.17 8.38 -0.25
CA PRO A 164 5.89 9.79 -0.40
C PRO A 164 6.95 10.62 0.31
N ASN A 165 7.30 11.77 -0.26
CA ASN A 165 8.20 12.72 0.36
C ASN A 165 7.69 13.14 1.76
N GLU A 166 8.61 13.37 2.71
CA GLU A 166 8.29 13.89 4.04
C GLU A 166 7.47 15.19 4.01
N GLN A 167 7.66 16.05 3.01
CA GLN A 167 6.87 17.28 2.87
C GLN A 167 5.44 17.04 2.34
N THR A 168 5.12 15.83 1.86
CA THR A 168 3.77 15.48 1.43
C THR A 168 2.82 15.54 2.62
N PRO A 169 1.76 16.37 2.63
CA PRO A 169 0.82 16.42 3.74
C PRO A 169 0.15 15.06 3.97
N LEU A 170 -0.17 14.71 5.22
CA LEU A 170 -0.84 13.45 5.53
C LEU A 170 -2.23 13.41 4.89
N GLU A 171 -2.91 14.55 4.83
CA GLU A 171 -4.21 14.72 4.21
C GLU A 171 -4.18 14.28 2.74
N ALA A 172 -3.06 14.51 2.03
CA ALA A 172 -2.93 14.06 0.64
C ALA A 172 -2.95 12.53 0.51
N ILE A 173 -2.47 11.80 1.53
CA ILE A 173 -2.53 10.34 1.60
C ILE A 173 -3.96 9.90 1.86
N LEU A 174 -4.65 10.55 2.80
CA LEU A 174 -6.04 10.23 3.16
C LEU A 174 -7.01 10.54 2.04
N ASP A 175 -6.88 11.71 1.41
CA ASP A 175 -7.66 12.13 0.25
C ASP A 175 -7.45 11.18 -0.93
N PHE A 176 -6.21 10.71 -1.15
CA PHE A 176 -5.93 9.73 -2.18
C PHE A 176 -6.66 8.41 -1.91
N LYS A 177 -6.66 7.91 -0.67
CA LYS A 177 -7.36 6.66 -0.29
C LYS A 177 -8.88 6.80 -0.38
N ASN A 178 -9.40 7.97 -0.04
CA ASN A 178 -10.84 8.27 -0.02
C ASN A 178 -11.38 8.70 -1.38
N ASP A 179 -10.53 8.85 -2.39
CA ASP A 179 -10.95 9.09 -3.77
C ASP A 179 -11.82 7.91 -4.28
N LYS A 180 -12.94 8.25 -4.93
CA LYS A 180 -13.95 7.26 -5.34
C LYS A 180 -13.38 6.16 -6.24
N ASP A 181 -12.46 6.51 -7.14
CA ASP A 181 -11.85 5.54 -8.05
C ASP A 181 -10.87 4.65 -7.28
N ASN A 182 -10.13 5.23 -6.33
CA ASN A 182 -9.12 4.51 -5.55
C ASN A 182 -9.72 3.55 -4.53
N ILE A 183 -10.90 3.84 -3.97
CA ILE A 183 -11.64 2.89 -3.13
C ILE A 183 -11.91 1.57 -3.88
N GLY A 184 -12.30 1.67 -5.15
CA GLY A 184 -12.50 0.49 -6.00
C GLY A 184 -11.18 -0.23 -6.32
N ARG A 185 -10.14 0.52 -6.68
CA ARG A 185 -8.82 -0.02 -7.03
C ARG A 185 -8.15 -0.73 -5.85
N ILE A 186 -8.19 -0.19 -4.63
CA ILE A 186 -7.62 -0.86 -3.44
C ILE A 186 -8.39 -2.15 -3.09
N ALA A 187 -9.71 -2.16 -3.27
CA ALA A 187 -10.52 -3.35 -3.07
C ALA A 187 -10.16 -4.45 -4.09
N ALA A 188 -9.93 -4.09 -5.36
CA ALA A 188 -9.45 -5.01 -6.38
C ALA A 188 -8.07 -5.58 -6.05
N LEU A 189 -7.13 -4.74 -5.59
CA LEU A 189 -5.80 -5.16 -5.15
C LEU A 189 -5.87 -6.15 -3.98
N ARG A 190 -6.69 -5.85 -2.96
CA ARG A 190 -6.91 -6.75 -1.81
C ARG A 190 -7.52 -8.09 -2.24
N LYS A 191 -8.49 -8.06 -3.15
CA LYS A 191 -9.11 -9.27 -3.71
C LYS A 191 -8.07 -10.12 -4.47
N TRP A 192 -7.22 -9.49 -5.28
CA TRP A 192 -6.12 -10.17 -5.95
C TRP A 192 -5.15 -10.80 -4.96
N ALA A 193 -4.70 -10.04 -3.95
CA ALA A 193 -3.79 -10.54 -2.93
C ALA A 193 -4.37 -11.78 -2.21
N ASN A 194 -5.66 -11.74 -1.85
CA ASN A 194 -6.34 -12.88 -1.20
C ASN A 194 -6.49 -14.09 -2.13
N LYS A 195 -6.65 -13.89 -3.44
CA LYS A 195 -6.70 -14.98 -4.42
C LYS A 195 -5.32 -15.59 -4.61
N THR A 196 -4.29 -14.76 -4.76
CA THR A 196 -2.90 -15.18 -4.97
C THR A 196 -2.34 -15.86 -3.73
N ALA A 197 -2.73 -15.44 -2.52
CA ALA A 197 -2.32 -16.09 -1.26
C ALA A 197 -2.69 -17.57 -1.19
N LYS A 198 -3.73 -18.01 -1.93
CA LYS A 198 -4.14 -19.41 -1.98
C LYS A 198 -3.28 -20.27 -2.89
N LEU A 199 -2.43 -19.65 -3.71
CA LEU A 199 -1.54 -20.32 -4.65
C LEU A 199 -0.20 -20.68 -4.01
N ASN A 200 0.14 -20.11 -2.85
CA ASN A 200 1.40 -20.31 -2.13
C ASN A 200 2.63 -20.17 -3.03
N LEU A 201 2.64 -19.13 -3.87
CA LEU A 201 3.75 -18.86 -4.79
C LEU A 201 4.98 -18.39 -4.00
N PRO A 202 6.20 -18.81 -4.39
CA PRO A 202 7.42 -18.29 -3.78
C PRO A 202 7.56 -16.78 -4.06
N PRO A 203 8.22 -16.00 -3.19
CA PRO A 203 8.34 -14.54 -3.33
C PRO A 203 8.89 -14.06 -4.67
N ALA A 204 9.78 -14.84 -5.30
CA ALA A 204 10.34 -14.53 -6.61
C ALA A 204 9.29 -14.61 -7.72
N GLU A 205 8.51 -15.70 -7.78
CA GLU A 205 7.43 -15.87 -8.77
C GLU A 205 6.31 -14.83 -8.55
N LEU A 206 6.03 -14.51 -7.29
CA LEU A 206 5.07 -13.44 -6.97
C LEU A 206 5.52 -12.08 -7.52
N LYS A 207 6.81 -11.77 -7.41
CA LYS A 207 7.38 -10.55 -7.96
C LYS A 207 7.25 -10.53 -9.49
N ASP A 208 7.58 -11.62 -10.16
CA ASP A 208 7.48 -11.74 -11.62
C ASP A 208 6.03 -11.55 -12.10
N GLU A 209 5.06 -12.13 -11.38
CA GLU A 209 3.62 -11.95 -11.66
C GLU A 209 3.18 -10.48 -11.49
N ILE A 210 3.61 -9.81 -10.42
CA ILE A 210 3.31 -8.38 -10.19
C ILE A 210 3.91 -7.52 -11.30
N ASP A 211 5.16 -7.78 -11.68
CA ASP A 211 5.87 -7.04 -12.72
C ASP A 211 5.19 -7.22 -14.09
N ASP A 212 4.76 -8.44 -14.45
CA ASP A 212 4.01 -8.71 -15.68
C ASP A 212 2.63 -8.02 -15.69
N LEU A 213 1.86 -8.12 -14.60
CA LEU A 213 0.55 -7.49 -14.50
C LEU A 213 0.65 -5.95 -14.59
N LEU A 214 1.61 -5.34 -13.89
CA LEU A 214 1.86 -3.90 -13.98
C LEU A 214 2.31 -3.50 -15.38
N TYR A 215 3.17 -4.29 -16.03
CA TYR A 215 3.60 -4.03 -17.40
C TYR A 215 2.41 -4.07 -18.37
N ARG A 216 1.57 -5.10 -18.31
CA ARG A 216 0.38 -5.24 -19.16
C ARG A 216 -0.61 -4.11 -18.95
N TYR A 217 -0.83 -3.71 -17.70
CA TYR A 217 -1.69 -2.59 -17.37
C TYR A 217 -1.14 -1.28 -17.94
N ARG A 218 0.14 -0.97 -17.73
CA ARG A 218 0.76 0.23 -18.31
C ARG A 218 0.67 0.24 -19.84
N LYS A 219 0.94 -0.90 -20.48
CA LYS A 219 0.87 -1.02 -21.94
C LYS A 219 -0.55 -0.86 -22.48
N SER A 220 -1.57 -1.37 -21.80
CA SER A 220 -2.95 -1.12 -22.22
C SER A 220 -3.28 0.37 -22.16
N LEU A 221 -2.90 1.06 -21.08
CA LEU A 221 -3.09 2.51 -20.96
C LEU A 221 -2.37 3.31 -22.05
N GLU A 222 -1.12 2.96 -22.38
CA GLU A 222 -0.37 3.58 -23.47
C GLU A 222 -1.09 3.41 -24.82
N ILE A 223 -1.55 2.20 -25.14
CA ILE A 223 -2.28 1.92 -26.38
C ILE A 223 -3.57 2.74 -26.44
N HIS A 224 -4.30 2.83 -25.32
CA HIS A 224 -5.54 3.61 -25.26
C HIS A 224 -5.28 5.12 -25.38
N LYS A 225 -4.24 5.66 -24.73
CA LYS A 225 -3.81 7.07 -24.90
C LYS A 225 -3.46 7.38 -26.36
N ILE A 226 -2.75 6.47 -27.06
CA ILE A 226 -2.41 6.60 -28.49
C ILE A 226 -3.65 6.56 -29.39
N LYS A 227 -4.62 5.67 -29.12
CA LYS A 227 -5.88 5.61 -29.88
C LYS A 227 -6.66 6.92 -29.77
N TYR A 228 -6.69 7.53 -28.59
CA TYR A 228 -7.36 8.81 -28.39
C TYR A 228 -6.63 9.99 -29.03
N SER A 229 -5.30 10.07 -28.93
CA SER A 229 -4.53 11.14 -29.58
C SER A 229 -4.65 11.07 -31.12
N ASN A 230 -4.67 9.86 -31.69
CA ASN A 230 -4.86 9.64 -33.12
C ASN A 230 -6.32 9.90 -33.58
N GLY A 231 -7.32 9.61 -32.76
CA GLY A 231 -8.73 9.92 -33.05
C GLY A 231 -9.00 11.43 -33.14
N ILE A 232 -8.35 12.24 -32.30
CA ILE A 232 -8.42 13.71 -32.35
C ILE A 232 -7.78 14.24 -33.65
N LEU A 233 -6.65 13.65 -34.09
CA LEU A 233 -5.99 14.02 -35.35
C LEU A 233 -6.81 13.61 -36.59
N GLN A 234 -7.45 12.44 -36.58
CA GLN A 234 -8.32 12.01 -37.68
C GLN A 234 -9.52 12.94 -37.88
N SER A 235 -10.08 13.51 -36.81
CA SER A 235 -11.18 14.47 -36.91
C SER A 235 -10.77 15.83 -37.48
N LEU A 236 -9.50 16.23 -37.38
CA LEU A 236 -8.99 17.49 -37.94
C LEU A 236 -8.63 17.36 -39.43
N VAL A 237 -8.18 16.19 -39.87
CA VAL A 237 -7.75 15.98 -41.26
C VAL A 237 -8.93 15.69 -42.21
N VAL A 238 -10.04 15.14 -41.71
CA VAL A 238 -11.26 14.93 -42.52
C VAL A 238 -12.12 16.20 -42.61
N GLY A 239 -11.93 17.17 -41.70
CA GLY A 239 -12.70 18.43 -41.68
C GLY A 239 -12.24 19.51 -42.68
N SER A 240 -11.09 19.33 -43.35
CA SER A 240 -10.52 20.35 -44.25
C SER A 240 -10.95 20.21 -45.72
N ALA A 241 -11.76 19.20 -46.07
CA ALA A 241 -12.21 18.98 -47.45
C ALA A 241 -13.61 19.55 -47.79
N GLU A 242 -14.40 20.02 -46.81
CA GLU A 242 -15.80 20.44 -47.07
C GLU A 242 -16.21 21.81 -46.49
N LEU A 243 -15.27 22.67 -46.06
CA LEU A 243 -15.63 23.91 -45.34
C LEU A 243 -15.15 25.20 -46.03
N PHE A 244 -15.77 25.51 -47.17
CA PHE A 244 -15.99 26.90 -47.60
C PHE A 244 -17.47 27.08 -47.91
N GLU A 245 -18.24 27.61 -46.95
CA GLU A 245 -19.32 28.60 -47.19
C GLU A 245 -20.18 28.99 -45.97
N ASN A 246 -20.16 28.27 -44.83
CA ASN A 246 -21.20 28.48 -43.79
C ASN A 246 -20.74 28.92 -42.38
N ILE A 247 -19.56 29.53 -42.22
CA ILE A 247 -19.00 29.87 -40.90
C ILE A 247 -19.74 31.01 -40.15
N ILE A 248 -20.69 31.72 -40.76
CA ILE A 248 -21.36 32.88 -40.11
C ILE A 248 -22.66 32.52 -39.35
N LYS A 249 -23.21 31.30 -39.46
CA LYS A 249 -24.36 30.87 -38.64
C LYS A 249 -23.90 30.01 -37.45
N LEU A 250 -23.64 30.66 -36.32
CA LEU A 250 -23.43 30.13 -34.96
C LEU A 250 -23.98 28.70 -34.75
N LYS A 251 -23.11 27.69 -34.84
CA LYS A 251 -23.39 26.28 -34.55
C LYS A 251 -23.09 25.97 -33.07
N PHE A 252 -23.99 26.36 -32.16
CA PHE A 252 -23.96 25.85 -30.77
C PHE A 252 -24.02 24.31 -30.71
N SER A 253 -24.57 23.66 -31.74
CA SER A 253 -24.58 22.20 -31.88
C SER A 253 -23.19 21.57 -32.07
N ASN A 254 -22.21 22.30 -32.62
CA ASN A 254 -20.86 21.78 -32.82
C ASN A 254 -20.02 21.86 -31.53
N ILE A 255 -20.24 22.89 -30.70
CA ILE A 255 -19.63 22.98 -29.37
C ILE A 255 -20.21 21.91 -28.43
N ALA A 256 -21.53 21.67 -28.50
CA ALA A 256 -22.17 20.57 -27.79
C ALA A 256 -21.59 19.21 -28.23
N LYS A 257 -21.46 18.95 -29.54
CA LYS A 257 -20.84 17.70 -30.06
C LYS A 257 -19.40 17.50 -29.59
N ASN A 258 -18.60 18.57 -29.47
CA ASN A 258 -17.23 18.49 -28.95
C ASN A 258 -17.17 18.22 -27.44
N LEU A 259 -18.15 18.69 -26.67
CA LEU A 259 -18.27 18.35 -25.24
C LEU A 259 -18.79 16.92 -25.02
N PHE A 260 -19.77 16.48 -25.82
CA PHE A 260 -20.24 15.09 -25.81
C PHE A 260 -19.11 14.13 -26.22
N SER A 261 -18.35 14.44 -27.27
CA SER A 261 -17.22 13.59 -27.69
C SER A 261 -16.08 13.53 -26.67
N MET A 262 -15.86 14.58 -25.88
CA MET A 262 -14.93 14.55 -24.74
C MET A 262 -15.45 13.70 -23.58
N HIS A 263 -16.75 13.74 -23.30
CA HIS A 263 -17.36 12.89 -22.29
C HIS A 263 -17.33 11.42 -22.69
N ASP A 264 -17.66 11.12 -23.96
CA ASP A 264 -17.58 9.78 -24.54
C ASP A 264 -16.14 9.25 -24.53
N ALA A 265 -15.16 10.10 -24.89
CA ALA A 265 -13.75 9.73 -24.82
C ALA A 265 -13.26 9.43 -23.40
N ARG A 266 -13.77 10.15 -22.39
CA ARG A 266 -13.47 9.84 -20.99
C ARG A 266 -14.14 8.55 -20.56
N ALA A 267 -15.36 8.30 -21.02
CA ALA A 267 -16.10 7.08 -20.73
C ALA A 267 -15.44 5.84 -21.34
N ASP A 268 -15.01 5.86 -22.61
CA ASP A 268 -14.29 4.69 -23.15
C ASP A 268 -12.85 4.55 -22.63
N LEU A 269 -12.20 5.63 -22.19
CA LEU A 269 -10.95 5.51 -21.43
C LEU A 269 -11.21 4.79 -20.10
N MET A 270 -12.25 5.17 -19.35
CA MET A 270 -12.62 4.51 -18.10
C MET A 270 -13.01 3.03 -18.32
N LEU A 271 -13.78 2.73 -19.38
CA LEU A 271 -14.11 1.35 -19.74
C LEU A 271 -12.87 0.56 -20.17
N ALA A 272 -11.93 1.19 -20.85
CA ALA A 272 -10.67 0.57 -21.21
C ALA A 272 -9.81 0.27 -19.97
N GLU A 273 -9.72 1.20 -19.02
CA GLU A 273 -9.05 0.98 -17.72
C GLU A 273 -9.67 -0.23 -17.00
N LEU A 274 -11.00 -0.24 -16.87
CA LEU A 274 -11.74 -1.30 -16.17
C LEU A 274 -11.52 -2.70 -16.78
N ASN A 275 -11.43 -2.78 -18.11
CA ASN A 275 -11.27 -4.04 -18.84
C ASN A 275 -9.80 -4.38 -19.16
N SER A 276 -8.85 -3.56 -18.71
CA SER A 276 -7.44 -3.77 -18.99
C SER A 276 -6.89 -4.99 -18.24
N PRO A 277 -6.06 -5.82 -18.89
CA PRO A 277 -5.27 -6.83 -18.17
C PRO A 277 -4.42 -6.17 -17.08
N GLY A 278 -4.42 -6.73 -15.87
CA GLY A 278 -3.68 -6.19 -14.73
C GLY A 278 -4.36 -5.03 -14.01
N ASN A 279 -5.61 -4.71 -14.34
CA ASN A 279 -6.41 -3.69 -13.64
C ASN A 279 -6.56 -3.99 -12.13
N GLU A 280 -6.37 -5.24 -11.70
CA GLU A 280 -6.29 -5.59 -10.28
C GLU A 280 -5.16 -4.86 -9.53
N LEU A 281 -4.09 -4.46 -10.24
CA LEU A 281 -2.96 -3.71 -9.69
C LEU A 281 -3.02 -2.20 -10.02
N ALA A 282 -4.14 -1.71 -10.56
CA ALA A 282 -4.31 -0.31 -10.93
C ALA A 282 -4.05 0.67 -9.76
N TYR A 283 -4.33 0.25 -8.52
CA TYR A 283 -4.04 1.05 -7.33
C TYR A 283 -2.56 1.39 -7.20
N ILE A 284 -1.69 0.41 -7.42
CA ILE A 284 -0.23 0.59 -7.37
C ILE A 284 0.19 1.62 -8.41
N TYR A 285 -0.29 1.46 -9.65
CA TYR A 285 0.00 2.43 -10.72
C TYR A 285 -0.48 3.84 -10.34
N SER A 286 -1.70 3.99 -9.81
CA SER A 286 -2.21 5.28 -9.37
C SER A 286 -1.39 5.91 -8.24
N THR A 287 -0.87 5.11 -7.30
CA THR A 287 0.04 5.62 -6.27
C THR A 287 1.35 6.12 -6.88
N GLN A 288 1.90 5.38 -7.85
CA GLN A 288 3.13 5.75 -8.56
C GLN A 288 2.95 7.06 -9.33
N GLU A 289 1.87 7.23 -10.09
CA GLU A 289 1.60 8.49 -10.81
C GLU A 289 1.48 9.70 -9.87
N LYS A 290 0.92 9.51 -8.68
CA LYS A 290 0.70 10.61 -7.73
C LYS A 290 1.93 10.94 -6.88
N PHE A 291 2.70 9.95 -6.45
CA PHE A 291 3.72 10.13 -5.41
C PHE A 291 5.16 9.77 -5.84
N HIS A 292 5.40 9.23 -7.05
CA HIS A 292 6.74 8.87 -7.52
C HIS A 292 7.56 10.08 -8.02
N LEU A 293 6.96 11.28 -8.09
CA LEU A 293 7.58 12.52 -8.60
C LEU A 293 7.47 13.70 -7.61
N ALA A 294 7.18 13.45 -6.34
CA ALA A 294 7.08 14.47 -5.28
C ALA A 294 8.27 14.39 -4.31
#